data_AF-A0A928W069-F1
#
_entry.id   AF-A0A928W069-F1
#
_cell.length_a   1.000
_cell.length_b   1.000
_cell.length_c   1.000
_cell.angle_alpha   90.00
_cell.angle_beta   90.00
_cell.angle_gamma   90.00
#
_symmetry.space_group_name_H-M   'P 1'
#
loop_
_entity.id
_entity.type
_entity.pdbx_description
1 polymer ?
#
loop_
_entity_poly.entity_id
_entity_poly.type
_entity_poly.pdbx_seq_one_letter_code
_entity_poly.pdbx_strand_id
1 'polypeptide(L)' 'MKNANFRNRESHSYSKNYTITQKEYTQIVEAIDAGKYSWACLLILRFAGDNPFLYIPYRTANRLLKENQLANDRDCEAP' A
#
# COMPACT_ATOMS: atom_id res chain seq x y z
N MET A 1 -28.05 -10.39 -12.07
CA MET A 1 -27.56 -9.11 -12.66
C MET A 1 -26.23 -8.77 -12.02
N LYS A 2 -25.11 -8.92 -12.73
CA LYS A 2 -23.77 -8.59 -12.21
C LYS A 2 -23.56 -7.09 -12.40
N ASN A 3 -23.68 -6.31 -11.33
CA ASN A 3 -23.50 -4.86 -11.38
C ASN A 3 -21.99 -4.55 -11.35
N ALA A 4 -21.37 -4.55 -12.52
CA ALA A 4 -19.97 -4.20 -12.69
C ALA A 4 -19.84 -2.66 -12.58
N ASN A 5 -19.54 -2.18 -11.36
CA ASN A 5 -19.04 -0.83 -11.16
C ASN A 5 -17.63 -0.73 -11.77
N PHE A 6 -17.56 -0.55 -13.08
CA PHE A 6 -16.36 -0.07 -13.77
C PHE A 6 -16.12 1.37 -13.30
N ARG A 7 -15.34 1.52 -12.22
CA ARG A 7 -14.85 2.83 -11.77
C ARG A 7 -13.97 3.39 -12.89
N ASN A 8 -14.36 4.57 -13.36
CA ASN A 8 -13.65 5.39 -14.36
C ASN A 8 -12.15 5.40 -14.05
N ARG A 9 -11.32 4.83 -14.94
CA ARG A 9 -9.87 4.74 -14.76
C ARG A 9 -9.29 6.07 -15.22
N GLU A 10 -9.20 7.04 -14.31
CA GLU A 10 -8.48 8.29 -14.56
C GLU A 10 -7.08 7.94 -15.10
N SER A 11 -6.75 8.47 -16.28
CA SER A 11 -5.48 8.23 -16.95
C SER A 11 -4.38 9.01 -16.23
N HIS A 12 -3.85 8.41 -15.17
CA HIS A 12 -2.71 8.95 -14.45
C HIS A 12 -1.47 8.81 -15.33
N SER A 13 -0.97 9.94 -15.83
CA SER A 13 0.35 9.99 -16.43
C SER A 13 1.39 9.69 -15.35
N TYR A 14 2.06 8.54 -15.46
CA TYR A 14 3.11 8.10 -14.52
C TYR A 14 4.42 8.91 -14.61
N SER A 15 4.37 10.12 -15.19
CA SER A 15 5.50 11.04 -15.32
C SER A 15 5.72 11.87 -14.04
N LYS A 16 5.79 11.21 -12.89
CA LYS A 16 6.24 11.83 -11.64
C LYS A 16 7.54 11.16 -11.22
N ASN A 17 8.59 11.96 -11.06
CA ASN A 17 9.86 11.51 -10.47
C ASN A 17 9.66 11.44 -8.96
N TYR A 18 9.42 10.24 -8.42
CA TYR A 18 9.30 10.03 -6.99
C TYR A 18 10.68 9.76 -6.39
N THR A 19 11.07 10.56 -5.40
CA THR A 19 12.30 10.32 -4.64
C THR A 19 11.94 9.49 -3.41
N ILE A 20 12.17 8.17 -3.49
CA ILE A 20 12.04 7.26 -2.35
C ILE A 20 13.37 7.27 -1.59
N THR A 21 13.33 7.53 -0.29
CA THR A 21 14.54 7.46 0.56
C THR A 21 14.97 6.01 0.78
N GLN A 22 16.25 5.80 1.11
CA GLN A 22 16.77 4.46 1.38
C GLN A 22 15.95 3.73 2.47
N LYS A 23 15.52 4.44 3.52
CA LYS A 23 14.73 3.88 4.62
C LYS A 23 13.33 3.44 4.18
N GLU A 24 12.71 4.19 3.29
CA GLU A 24 11.39 3.87 2.73
C GLU A 24 11.48 2.69 1.77
N TYR A 25 12.55 2.64 0.98
CA TYR A 25 12.84 1.51 0.11
C TYR A 25 13.03 0.21 0.92
N THR A 26 13.81 0.25 2.00
CA THR A 26 13.97 -0.92 2.88
C THR A 26 12.63 -1.43 3.41
N GLN A 27 11.73 -0.55 3.85
CA GLN A 27 10.39 -0.95 4.30
C GLN A 27 9.55 -1.61 3.19
N ILE A 28 9.70 -1.18 1.94
CA ILE A 28 9.05 -1.82 0.80
C ILE A 28 9.61 -3.24 0.60
N VAL A 29 10.93 -3.40 0.65
CA VAL A 29 11.59 -4.69 0.48
C VAL A 29 11.23 -5.66 1.60
N GLU A 30 11.22 -5.21 2.87
CA GLU A 30 10.78 -6.02 4.01
C GLU A 30 9.33 -6.51 3.84
N ALA A 31 8.45 -5.66 3.30
CA ALA A 31 7.08 -6.05 3.00
C ALA A 31 7.00 -7.10 1.88
N ILE A 32 7.89 -7.04 0.89
CA ILE A 32 8.00 -8.03 -0.20
C ILE A 32 8.51 -9.36 0.35
N ASP A 33 9.55 -9.34 1.17
CA ASP A 33 10.13 -10.54 1.81
C ASP A 33 9.12 -11.23 2.73
N ALA A 34 8.27 -10.44 3.41
CA ALA A 34 7.15 -10.96 4.21
C ALA A 34 5.95 -11.47 3.37
N GLY A 35 6.04 -11.44 2.03
CA GLY A 35 4.97 -11.85 1.11
C GLY A 35 3.77 -10.89 1.07
N LYS A 36 3.90 -9.70 1.67
CA LYS A 36 2.83 -8.69 1.79
C LYS A 36 2.83 -7.76 0.58
N TYR A 37 2.68 -8.29 -0.63
CA TYR A 37 2.75 -7.51 -1.88
C TYR A 37 1.75 -6.35 -1.94
N SER A 38 0.51 -6.56 -1.47
CA SER A 38 -0.50 -5.50 -1.43
C SER A 38 -0.11 -4.35 -0.50
N TRP A 39 0.59 -4.67 0.59
CA TRP A 39 1.12 -3.67 1.52
C TRP A 39 2.30 -2.92 0.91
N ALA A 40 3.22 -3.63 0.24
CA ALA A 40 4.31 -3.02 -0.53
C ALA A 40 3.78 -2.01 -1.57
N CYS A 41 2.73 -2.37 -2.32
CA CYS A 41 2.09 -1.43 -3.24
C CYS A 41 1.52 -0.19 -2.54
N LEU A 42 0.94 -0.35 -1.34
CA LEU A 42 0.41 0.77 -0.56
C LEU A 42 1.55 1.67 -0.04
N LEU A 43 2.68 1.08 0.38
CA LEU A 43 3.88 1.81 0.78
C LEU A 43 4.46 2.63 -0.38
N ILE A 44 4.57 2.04 -1.57
CA ILE A 44 5.01 2.74 -2.78
C ILE A 44 4.12 3.97 -3.04
N LEU A 45 2.79 3.82 -3.01
CA LEU A 45 1.86 4.93 -3.21
C LEU A 45 2.00 6.01 -2.13
N ARG A 46 2.22 5.59 -0.87
CA ARG A 46 2.39 6.49 0.26
C ARG A 46 3.68 7.31 0.16
N PHE A 47 4.80 6.66 -0.17
CA PHE A 47 6.09 7.33 -0.31
C PHE A 47 6.17 8.16 -1.60
N ALA A 48 5.43 7.77 -2.63
CA ALA A 48 5.21 8.56 -3.83
C ALA A 48 4.40 9.85 -3.57
N GLY A 49 3.75 9.99 -2.41
CA GLY A 49 2.90 11.14 -2.09
C GLY A 49 1.60 11.20 -2.91
N ASP A 50 1.24 10.11 -3.60
CA ASP A 50 -0.04 10.00 -4.28
C ASP A 50 -1.12 9.52 -3.31
N ASN A 51 -2.36 9.91 -3.57
CA ASN A 51 -3.48 9.47 -2.74
C ASN A 51 -3.74 7.97 -2.98
N PRO A 52 -3.52 7.08 -1.98
CA PRO A 52 -3.66 5.64 -2.18
C PRO A 52 -5.10 5.23 -2.49
N PHE A 53 -6.09 6.07 -2.18
CA PHE A 53 -7.51 5.80 -2.45
C PHE A 53 -7.89 5.87 -3.94
N LEU A 54 -7.03 6.43 -4.79
CA LEU A 54 -7.20 6.46 -6.24
C LEU A 54 -6.87 5.12 -6.90
N TYR A 55 -5.95 4.36 -6.30
CA TYR A 55 -5.47 3.07 -6.83
C TYR A 55 -6.02 1.88 -6.05
N ILE A 56 -6.22 2.04 -4.75
CA ILE A 56 -6.66 0.99 -3.85
C ILE A 56 -8.03 1.38 -3.27
N PRO A 57 -9.05 0.52 -3.36
CA PRO A 57 -10.34 0.78 -2.72
C PRO A 57 -10.19 1.04 -1.21
N TYR A 58 -10.91 2.03 -0.68
CA TYR A 58 -10.85 2.46 0.73
C TYR A 58 -10.94 1.31 1.74
N ARG A 59 -11.83 0.33 1.49
CA ARG A 59 -11.96 -0.89 2.30
C ARG A 59 -10.64 -1.67 2.39
N THR A 60 -9.96 -1.83 1.26
CA THR A 60 -8.71 -2.57 1.14
C THR A 60 -7.57 -1.83 1.81
N ALA A 61 -7.44 -0.53 1.58
CA ALA A 61 -6.39 0.28 2.20
C ALA A 61 -6.51 0.29 3.73
N ASN A 62 -7.72 0.48 4.27
CA ASN A 62 -7.95 0.43 5.71
C ASN A 62 -7.70 -0.94 6.33
N ARG A 63 -8.07 -2.01 5.61
CA ARG A 63 -7.78 -3.37 6.04
C ARG A 63 -6.26 -3.58 6.15
N LEU A 64 -5.52 -3.22 5.11
CA LEU A 64 -4.05 -3.35 5.08
C LEU A 64 -3.37 -2.52 6.17
N LEU A 65 -3.87 -1.32 6.45
CA LEU A 65 -3.34 -0.45 7.51
C LEU A 65 -3.54 -1.08 8.89
N LYS A 66 -4.75 -1.59 9.19
CA LYS A 66 -5.05 -2.27 10.45
C LYS A 66 -4.27 -3.56 10.60
N GLU A 67 -4.18 -4.37 9.55
CA GLU A 67 -3.45 -5.64 9.59
C GLU A 67 -1.96 -5.45 9.87
N ASN A 68 -1.33 -4.41 9.31
CA ASN A 68 0.09 -4.15 9.56
C ASN A 68 0.36 -3.39 10.86
N GLN A 69 -0.58 -2.56 11.34
CA GLN A 69 -0.51 -2.01 12.70
C GLN A 69 -0.61 -3.14 13.74
N LEU A 70 -1.61 -4.01 13.61
CA LEU A 70 -1.78 -5.16 14.49
C LEU A 70 -0.64 -6.18 14.38
N ALA A 71 0.01 -6.31 13.22
CA ALA A 71 1.19 -7.16 13.08
C ALA A 71 2.37 -6.60 13.88
N ASN A 72 2.65 -5.29 13.77
CA ASN A 72 3.69 -4.66 14.57
C ASN A 72 3.42 -4.74 16.08
N ASP A 73 2.15 -4.68 16.50
CA ASP A 73 1.78 -4.83 17.91
C ASP A 73 1.96 -6.27 18.42
N ARG A 74 1.76 -7.28 17.56
CA ARG A 74 1.95 -8.70 17.92
C ARG A 74 3.41 -9.13 17.93
N ASP A 75 4.28 -8.46 17.17
CA ASP A 75 5.72 -8.71 17.22
C ASP A 75 6.35 -8.21 18.55
N CYS A 76 5.62 -7.43 19.35
CA CYS A 76 5.99 -7.08 20.73
C CYS A 76 5.54 -8.12 21.79
N GLU A 77 4.79 -9.16 21.40
CA GLU A 77 4.42 -10.27 22.28
C GLU A 77 5.17 -11.53 21.83
N ALA A 78 6.48 -11.54 22.08
CA ALA A 78 7.26 -12.78 22.08
C ALA A 78 7.21 -13.40 23.49
N PRO A 79 7.18 -14.76 23.61
CA PRO A 79 6.96 -15.49 24.86
C PRO A 79 8.08 -15.35 25.91
#